data_AF-A0A5B0WVS0-F1
#
_entry.id   AF-A0A5B0WVS0-F1
#
_cell.length_a   1.000
_cell.length_b   1.000
_cell.length_c   1.000
_cell.angle_alpha   90.00
_cell.angle_beta   90.00
_cell.angle_gamma   90.00
#
_symmetry.space_group_name_H-M   'P 1'
#
loop_
_entity.id
_entity.type
_entity.pdbx_description
1 polymer ?
#
loop_
_entity_poly.entity_id
_entity_poly.type
_entity_poly.pdbx_seq_one_letter_code
_entity_poly.pdbx_strand_id
1 'polypeptide(L)'
;MEINEVQKWIKNYYGQRGWTDYGPFIRVGFLMEETGEVARAVRSYEIGRDRPDESTPPPEQLKQDLIEEIGDVLGNIALLADLYDITLEEAFTAHKEKLVKRFNS
;
A
#
# COMPACT_ATOMS: atom_id res chain seq x y z
N MET A 1 6.66 9.35 -11.66
CA MET A 1 7.33 9.82 -10.43
C MET A 1 8.36 8.79 -10.06
N GLU A 2 9.56 9.22 -9.71
CA GLU A 2 10.57 8.32 -9.15
C GLU A 2 10.16 7.88 -7.74
N ILE A 3 10.60 6.70 -7.29
CA ILE A 3 10.13 6.12 -6.03
C ILE A 3 10.38 7.01 -4.80
N ASN A 4 11.52 7.72 -4.80
CA ASN A 4 11.86 8.67 -3.75
C ASN A 4 11.01 9.96 -3.81
N GLU A 5 10.53 10.35 -4.99
CA GLU A 5 9.60 11.47 -5.14
C GLU A 5 8.22 11.11 -4.59
N VAL A 6 7.78 9.86 -4.82
CA VAL A 6 6.52 9.34 -4.27
C VAL A 6 6.58 9.34 -2.75
N GLN A 7 7.65 8.80 -2.14
CA GLN A 7 7.79 8.79 -0.68
C GLN A 7 7.78 10.21 -0.07
N LYS A 8 8.51 11.15 -0.69
CA LYS A 8 8.51 12.57 -0.25
C LYS A 8 7.13 13.22 -0.37
N TRP A 9 6.43 12.96 -1.48
CA TRP A 9 5.08 13.48 -1.68
C TRP A 9 4.12 12.95 -0.63
N ILE A 10 4.16 11.62 -0.35
CA ILE A 10 3.35 10.98 0.70
C ILE A 10 3.65 11.61 2.06
N LYS A 11 4.93 11.69 2.45
CA LYS A 11 5.34 12.31 3.71
C LYS A 11 4.78 13.73 3.87
N ASN A 12 4.93 14.57 2.85
CA ASN A 12 4.46 15.94 2.89
C ASN A 12 2.93 16.02 2.97
N TYR A 13 2.24 15.24 2.15
CA TYR A 13 0.77 15.25 2.07
C TYR A 13 0.11 14.69 3.34
N TYR A 14 0.69 13.64 3.92
CA TYR A 14 0.21 13.01 5.16
C TYR A 14 0.60 13.86 6.38
N GLY A 15 1.79 14.46 6.38
CA GLY A 15 2.25 15.37 7.43
C GLY A 15 1.37 16.61 7.57
N GLN A 16 0.90 17.19 6.46
CA GLN A 16 -0.06 18.31 6.48
C GLN A 16 -1.40 17.98 7.16
N ARG A 17 -1.73 16.69 7.31
CA ARG A 17 -2.98 16.21 7.91
C ARG A 17 -2.82 15.71 9.36
N GLY A 18 -1.63 15.87 9.95
CA GLY A 18 -1.31 15.31 11.27
C GLY A 18 -1.28 13.78 11.29
N TRP A 19 -1.32 13.14 10.12
CA TRP A 19 -1.35 11.69 10.06
C TRP A 19 0.02 11.13 10.54
N THR A 20 1.12 11.84 10.32
CA THR A 20 2.45 11.48 10.87
C THR A 20 2.52 11.48 12.40
N ASP A 21 1.52 12.01 13.10
CA ASP A 21 1.52 12.10 14.57
C ASP A 21 1.32 10.73 15.24
N TYR A 22 0.79 9.76 14.49
CA TYR A 22 0.66 8.38 14.94
C TYR A 22 2.00 7.63 14.80
N GLY A 23 2.49 7.11 15.91
CA GLY A 23 3.69 6.28 15.94
C GLY A 23 3.56 4.95 15.18
N PRO A 24 4.68 4.26 14.91
CA PRO A 24 4.72 3.07 14.04
C PRO A 24 3.82 1.93 14.53
N PHE A 25 3.63 1.77 15.84
CA PHE A 25 2.73 0.76 16.40
C PHE A 25 1.28 0.91 15.92
N ILE A 26 0.76 2.14 15.91
CA ILE A 26 -0.60 2.43 15.43
C ILE A 26 -0.64 2.29 13.90
N ARG A 27 0.43 2.71 13.20
CA ARG A 27 0.51 2.63 11.73
C ARG A 27 0.45 1.23 11.16
N VAL A 28 0.97 0.24 11.88
CA VAL A 28 0.80 -1.16 11.46
C VAL A 28 -0.68 -1.56 11.46
N GLY A 29 -1.50 -1.02 12.36
CA GLY A 29 -2.95 -1.21 12.33
C GLY A 29 -3.57 -0.72 11.03
N PHE A 30 -3.32 0.54 10.65
CA PHE A 30 -3.82 1.12 9.39
C PHE A 30 -3.31 0.35 8.16
N LEU A 31 -2.04 -0.04 8.13
CA LEU A 31 -1.51 -0.88 7.05
C LEU A 31 -2.30 -2.18 6.90
N MET A 32 -2.71 -2.81 8.02
CA MET A 32 -3.49 -4.04 7.97
C MET A 32 -4.94 -3.80 7.55
N GLU A 33 -5.53 -2.65 7.89
CA GLU A 33 -6.84 -2.23 7.40
C GLU A 33 -6.81 -2.10 5.87
N GLU A 34 -5.85 -1.34 5.30
CA GLU A 34 -5.71 -1.20 3.83
C GLU A 34 -5.41 -2.54 3.15
N THR A 35 -4.63 -3.41 3.80
CA THR A 35 -4.37 -4.76 3.26
C THR A 35 -5.66 -5.58 3.19
N GLY A 36 -6.56 -5.41 4.17
CA GLY A 36 -7.89 -6.00 4.15
C GLY A 36 -8.78 -5.43 3.03
N GLU A 37 -8.66 -4.13 2.77
CA GLU A 37 -9.34 -3.44 1.67
C GLU A 37 -8.87 -3.95 0.31
N VAL A 38 -7.56 -4.12 0.11
CA VAL A 38 -7.00 -4.79 -1.08
C VAL A 38 -7.56 -6.20 -1.24
N ALA A 39 -7.61 -7.00 -0.17
CA ALA A 39 -8.18 -8.35 -0.24
C ALA A 39 -9.66 -8.32 -0.67
N ARG A 40 -10.43 -7.35 -0.18
CA ARG A 40 -11.81 -7.11 -0.58
C ARG A 40 -11.92 -6.70 -2.05
N ALA A 41 -11.07 -5.80 -2.54
CA ALA A 41 -11.05 -5.35 -3.93
C ALA A 41 -10.66 -6.48 -4.89
N VAL A 42 -9.61 -7.25 -4.58
CA VAL A 42 -9.21 -8.45 -5.35
C VAL A 42 -10.36 -9.44 -5.43
N ARG A 43 -11.00 -9.77 -4.31
CA ARG A 43 -12.15 -10.69 -4.32
C ARG A 43 -13.29 -10.18 -5.20
N SER A 44 -13.58 -8.88 -5.13
CA SER A 44 -14.63 -8.25 -5.92
C SER A 44 -14.31 -8.26 -7.41
N TYR A 45 -13.04 -8.03 -7.78
CA TYR A 45 -12.54 -8.06 -9.16
C TYR A 45 -12.55 -9.47 -9.76
N GLU A 46 -12.11 -10.48 -8.99
CA GLU A 46 -11.92 -11.84 -9.49
C GLU A 46 -13.22 -12.66 -9.52
N ILE A 47 -13.97 -12.66 -8.42
CA ILE A 47 -15.11 -13.57 -8.21
C ILE A 47 -16.38 -12.85 -7.73
N GLY A 48 -16.36 -11.52 -7.67
CA GLY A 48 -17.48 -10.72 -7.19
C GLY A 48 -17.74 -10.85 -5.68
N ARG A 49 -18.81 -10.20 -5.23
CA ARG A 49 -19.30 -10.28 -3.85
C ARG A 49 -20.69 -10.89 -3.84
N ASP A 50 -20.83 -11.95 -3.04
CA ASP A 50 -22.12 -12.55 -2.74
C ASP A 50 -22.89 -11.68 -1.72
N ARG A 51 -23.37 -10.53 -2.21
CA ARG A 51 -24.19 -9.56 -1.47
C ARG A 51 -25.46 -9.27 -2.28
N PRO A 52 -26.61 -9.82 -1.89
CA PRO A 52 -27.86 -9.66 -2.62
C PRO A 52 -28.34 -8.21 -2.75
N ASP A 53 -27.84 -7.34 -1.89
CA ASP A 53 -28.14 -5.91 -1.79
C ASP A 53 -27.21 -5.01 -2.63
N GLU A 54 -26.11 -5.55 -3.19
CA GLU A 54 -25.14 -4.79 -3.99
C GLU A 54 -25.23 -5.16 -5.47
N SER A 55 -25.36 -4.17 -6.35
CA SER A 55 -25.18 -4.38 -7.79
C SER A 55 -23.69 -4.57 -8.11
N THR A 56 -23.34 -5.57 -8.92
CA THR A 56 -21.96 -5.75 -9.39
C THR A 56 -21.50 -4.52 -10.17
N PRO A 57 -20.41 -3.84 -9.73
CA PRO A 57 -19.86 -2.70 -10.47
C PRO A 57 -19.34 -3.12 -11.85
N PRO A 58 -19.25 -2.19 -12.82
CA PRO A 58 -18.64 -2.47 -14.11
C PRO A 58 -17.13 -2.81 -13.95
N PRO A 59 -16.54 -3.59 -14.86
CA PRO A 59 -15.15 -4.04 -14.76
C PRO A 59 -14.12 -2.91 -14.58
N GLU A 60 -14.32 -1.76 -15.24
CA GLU A 60 -13.44 -0.60 -15.10
C GLU A 60 -13.48 -0.02 -13.69
N GLN A 61 -14.65 -0.01 -13.04
CA GLN A 61 -14.76 0.45 -11.65
C GLN A 61 -14.04 -0.53 -10.72
N LEU A 62 -14.24 -1.85 -10.89
CA LEU A 62 -13.55 -2.86 -10.07
C LEU A 62 -12.02 -2.76 -10.19
N LYS A 63 -11.53 -2.46 -11.40
CA LYS A 63 -10.10 -2.25 -11.64
C LYS A 63 -9.61 -0.95 -10.99
N GLN A 64 -10.39 0.12 -11.06
CA GLN A 64 -10.06 1.39 -10.43
C GLN A 64 -10.01 1.26 -8.90
N ASP A 65 -11.00 0.60 -8.30
CA ASP A 65 -11.02 0.30 -6.86
C ASP A 65 -9.75 -0.47 -6.47
N LEU A 66 -9.39 -1.52 -7.21
CA LEU A 66 -8.17 -2.29 -6.94
C LEU A 66 -6.89 -1.44 -7.02
N ILE A 67 -6.81 -0.52 -8.00
CA ILE A 67 -5.67 0.41 -8.12
C ILE A 67 -5.59 1.33 -6.90
N GLU A 68 -6.72 1.84 -6.44
CA GLU A 68 -6.82 2.73 -5.27
C GLU A 68 -6.36 2.01 -4.00
N GLU A 69 -6.93 0.82 -3.71
CA GLU A 69 -6.57 0.08 -2.49
C GLU A 69 -5.09 -0.35 -2.47
N ILE A 70 -4.52 -0.72 -3.64
CA ILE A 70 -3.07 -1.01 -3.74
C ILE A 70 -2.27 0.27 -3.45
N GLY A 71 -2.73 1.42 -3.93
CA GLY A 71 -2.16 2.72 -3.65
C GLY A 71 -2.13 3.03 -2.15
N ASP A 72 -3.21 2.73 -1.44
CA ASP A 72 -3.32 3.00 0.00
C ASP A 72 -2.39 2.11 0.84
N VAL A 73 -2.20 0.85 0.45
CA VAL A 73 -1.16 -0.02 1.03
C VAL A 73 0.24 0.54 0.78
N LEU A 74 0.55 0.96 -0.45
CA LEU A 74 1.85 1.56 -0.77
C LEU A 74 2.09 2.86 0.00
N GLY A 75 1.03 3.66 0.17
CA GLY A 75 1.02 4.87 0.99
C GLY A 75 1.43 4.60 2.43
N ASN A 76 0.80 3.62 3.06
CA ASN A 76 1.09 3.21 4.43
C ASN A 76 2.49 2.60 4.58
N ILE A 77 2.97 1.82 3.62
CA ILE A 77 4.35 1.29 3.62
C ILE A 77 5.37 2.43 3.53
N ALA A 78 5.17 3.38 2.61
CA ALA A 78 6.08 4.52 2.42
C ALA A 78 6.17 5.37 3.69
N LEU A 79 5.04 5.59 4.35
CA LEU A 79 5.01 6.32 5.60
C LEU A 79 5.65 5.56 6.77
N LEU A 80 5.40 4.25 6.87
CA LEU A 80 6.03 3.41 7.88
C LEU A 80 7.55 3.41 7.71
N ALA A 81 8.04 3.30 6.46
CA ALA A 81 9.47 3.39 6.16
C ALA A 81 10.04 4.76 6.59
N ASP A 82 9.33 5.85 6.30
CA ASP A 82 9.74 7.20 6.70
C ASP A 82 9.84 7.37 8.22
N LEU A 83 8.95 6.75 9.01
CA LEU A 83 9.01 6.77 10.48
C LEU A 83 10.27 6.11 11.06
N TYR A 84 10.97 5.29 10.27
CA TYR A 84 12.22 4.64 10.63
C TYR A 84 13.43 5.21 9.89
N ASP A 85 13.27 6.36 9.21
CA ASP A 85 14.29 6.97 8.35
C ASP A 85 14.80 6.03 7.25
N ILE A 86 13.92 5.17 6.72
CA ILE A 86 14.21 4.23 5.63
C ILE A 86 13.62 4.75 4.34
N THR A 87 14.41 4.79 3.27
CA THR A 87 13.90 5.04 1.92
C THR A 87 13.34 3.76 1.30
N LEU A 88 12.32 3.90 0.45
CA LEU A 88 11.79 2.77 -0.31
C LEU A 88 12.87 2.15 -1.21
N GLU A 89 13.77 2.97 -1.78
CA GLU A 89 14.88 2.49 -2.60
C GLU A 89 15.84 1.58 -1.81
N GLU A 90 16.19 1.93 -0.56
CA GLU A 90 16.98 1.08 0.32
C GLU A 90 16.28 -0.26 0.59
N ALA A 91 14.98 -0.23 0.89
CA ALA A 91 14.19 -1.43 1.16
C ALA A 91 14.14 -2.36 -0.08
N PHE A 92 13.89 -1.82 -1.27
CA PHE A 92 13.86 -2.59 -2.51
C PHE A 92 15.24 -3.15 -2.88
N THR A 93 16.30 -2.37 -2.69
CA THR A 93 17.69 -2.80 -2.94
C THR A 93 18.05 -3.97 -2.04
N ALA A 94 17.79 -3.87 -0.74
CA ALA A 94 18.04 -4.94 0.22
C ALA A 94 17.25 -6.21 -0.12
N HIS A 95 15.99 -6.07 -0.53
CA HIS A 95 15.16 -7.20 -0.96
C HIS A 95 15.72 -7.90 -2.21
N LYS A 96 16.10 -7.12 -3.24
CA LYS A 96 16.70 -7.63 -4.48
C LYS A 96 17.99 -8.39 -4.20
N GLU A 97 18.90 -7.82 -3.41
CA GLU A 97 20.17 -8.48 -3.06
C GLU A 97 19.94 -9.81 -2.33
N LYS A 98 18.98 -9.85 -1.40
CA LYS A 98 18.61 -11.08 -0.69
C LYS A 98 18.12 -12.16 -1.64
N LEU A 99 17.27 -11.82 -2.61
CA LEU A 99 16.77 -12.76 -3.62
C LEU A 99 17.90 -13.27 -4.53
N VAL A 100 18.74 -12.37 -5.04
CA VAL A 100 19.88 -12.73 -5.90
C VAL A 100 20.82 -13.69 -5.18
N LYS A 101 21.19 -13.40 -3.92
CA LYS A 101 22.04 -14.30 -3.11
C LYS A 101 21.41 -15.67 -2.91
N ARG A 102 20.09 -15.73 -2.67
CA ARG A 102 19.36 -16.98 -2.39
C ARG A 102 19.26 -17.91 -3.59
N PHE A 103 19.19 -17.38 -4.81
CA PHE A 103 18.93 -18.16 -6.03
C PHE A 103 20.12 -18.24 -7.00
N ASN A 104 21.21 -17.50 -6.77
CA ASN A 104 22.47 -17.62 -7.51
C ASN A 104 23.57 -18.34 -6.69
N SER A 105 23.17 -19.19 -5.73
CA SER A 105 24.06 -20.12 -5.02
C SER A 105 23.93 -21.52 -5.60
#